data_AF-A0A952A6K5-F1
#
_entry.id   AF-A0A952A6K5-F1
#
_cell.length_a   1.000
_cell.length_b   1.000
_cell.length_c   1.000
_cell.angle_alpha   90.00
_cell.angle_beta   90.00
_cell.angle_gamma   90.00
#
_symmetry.space_group_name_H-M   'P 1'
#
loop_
_entity.id
_entity.type
_entity.pdbx_description
1 polymer ?
#
loop_
_entity_poly.entity_id
_entity_poly.type
_entity_poly.pdbx_seq_one_letter_code
_entity_poly.pdbx_strand_id
1 'polypeptide(L)'
;MLQGVIDTLPVGVLIFQGGADGIPVCLSSNATFESWARYPHNQMIGLGLPRIRLLNENPRIGVAIESLLQDPRGAKREIDWTVSESPRQRHLSAHISPLPPSADAPARVVIAVRDRTPEIQAERNLKQTMLNDALTGLPNRVLFIEQLEEALEGRMKSHLAVAVINIDRFKRVNENL
;
A
#
# COMPACT_ATOMS: atom_id res chain seq x y z
N MET A 1 26.93 6.26 -10.13
CA MET A 1 26.83 6.69 -8.72
C MET A 1 25.38 6.78 -8.24
N LEU A 2 24.47 7.43 -8.97
CA LEU A 2 23.06 7.58 -8.58
C LEU A 2 22.27 6.25 -8.52
N GLN A 3 22.48 5.33 -9.49
CA GLN A 3 21.77 4.04 -9.55
C GLN A 3 21.93 3.22 -8.25
N GLY A 4 23.17 3.10 -7.77
CA GLY A 4 23.47 2.33 -6.56
C GLY A 4 22.87 2.90 -5.28
N VAL A 5 22.60 4.21 -5.22
CA VAL A 5 21.88 4.80 -4.08
C VAL A 5 20.40 4.43 -4.15
N ILE A 6 19.79 4.52 -5.34
CA ILE A 6 18.37 4.22 -5.55
C ILE A 6 18.08 2.72 -5.35
N ASP A 7 19.02 1.83 -5.66
CA ASP A 7 18.88 0.39 -5.44
C ASP A 7 18.86 -0.01 -3.96
N THR A 8 19.38 0.83 -3.05
CA THR A 8 19.33 0.55 -1.60
C THR A 8 18.01 0.97 -0.95
N LEU A 9 17.16 1.71 -1.67
CA LEU A 9 15.91 2.18 -1.09
C LEU A 9 14.87 1.04 -1.03
N PRO A 10 14.08 0.95 0.05
CA PRO A 10 12.96 0.01 0.16
C PRO A 10 11.73 0.46 -0.66
N VAL A 11 11.97 1.22 -1.73
CA VAL A 11 10.95 1.71 -2.66
C VAL A 11 11.38 1.36 -4.08
N GLY A 12 10.43 0.93 -4.89
CA GLY A 12 10.64 0.72 -6.32
C GLY A 12 10.63 2.06 -7.04
N VAL A 13 11.68 2.38 -7.78
CA VAL A 13 11.79 3.65 -8.51
C VAL A 13 11.84 3.37 -9.99
N LEU A 14 11.01 4.09 -10.76
CA LEU A 14 11.13 4.12 -12.22
C LEU A 14 11.14 5.55 -12.73
N ILE A 15 11.75 5.73 -13.89
CA ILE A 15 11.76 6.98 -14.64
C ILE A 15 11.12 6.72 -16.00
N PHE A 16 10.14 7.54 -16.36
CA PHE A 16 9.47 7.51 -17.65
C PHE A 16 9.78 8.75 -18.48
N GLN A 17 9.77 8.58 -19.79
CA GLN A 17 9.83 9.65 -20.78
C GLN A 17 8.71 9.44 -21.80
N GLY A 18 8.27 10.49 -22.50
CA GLY A 18 7.38 10.34 -23.64
C GLY A 18 8.01 9.49 -24.76
N GLY A 19 7.28 8.47 -25.23
CA GLY A 19 7.64 7.67 -26.39
C GLY A 19 7.23 8.33 -27.71
N ALA A 20 7.79 7.85 -28.82
CA ALA A 20 7.49 8.37 -30.16
C ALA A 20 6.04 8.12 -30.62
N ASP A 21 5.40 7.10 -30.07
CA ASP A 21 4.01 6.70 -30.28
C ASP A 21 3.04 7.34 -29.26
N GLY A 22 3.54 8.24 -28.41
CA GLY A 22 2.78 8.84 -27.31
C GLY A 22 2.67 7.96 -26.06
N ILE A 23 3.14 6.71 -26.11
CA ILE A 23 3.13 5.82 -24.95
C ILE A 23 4.35 6.14 -24.07
N PRO A 24 4.20 6.40 -22.76
CA PRO A 24 5.34 6.61 -21.88
C PRO A 24 6.24 5.38 -21.84
N VAL A 25 7.54 5.57 -22.02
CA VAL A 25 8.55 4.51 -22.04
C VAL A 25 9.41 4.59 -20.80
N CYS A 26 9.67 3.43 -20.18
CA CYS A 26 10.56 3.33 -19.02
C CYS A 26 12.02 3.53 -19.47
N LEU A 27 12.66 4.55 -18.91
CA LEU A 27 14.08 4.87 -19.15
C LEU A 27 14.99 4.18 -18.13
N SER A 28 14.50 3.99 -16.91
CA SER A 28 15.26 3.38 -15.81
C SER A 28 14.31 2.79 -14.79
N SER A 29 14.76 1.71 -14.16
CA SER A 29 14.18 1.06 -12.98
C SER A 29 15.29 0.73 -11.99
N ASN A 30 14.96 0.63 -10.70
CA ASN A 30 15.86 0.10 -9.68
C ASN A 30 15.58 -1.39 -9.40
N ALA A 31 16.54 -2.07 -8.78
CA ALA A 31 16.47 -3.50 -8.48
C ALA A 31 15.24 -3.86 -7.61
N THR A 32 14.86 -2.97 -6.68
CA THR A 32 13.68 -3.16 -5.82
C THR A 32 12.40 -3.31 -6.65
N PHE A 33 12.16 -2.41 -7.62
CA PHE A 33 10.97 -2.51 -8.45
C PHE A 33 11.01 -3.72 -9.38
N GLU A 34 12.16 -4.00 -10.00
CA GLU A 34 12.33 -5.15 -10.90
C GLU A 34 12.00 -6.46 -10.19
N SER A 35 12.46 -6.62 -8.94
CA SER A 35 12.14 -7.76 -8.09
C SER A 35 10.64 -7.89 -7.83
N TRP A 36 9.96 -6.79 -7.47
CA TRP A 36 8.53 -6.79 -7.20
C TRP A 36 7.70 -7.12 -8.42
N ALA A 37 8.07 -6.54 -9.57
CA ALA A 37 7.41 -6.71 -10.85
C ALA A 37 7.78 -8.02 -11.56
N ARG A 38 8.69 -8.80 -10.98
CA ARG A 38 9.22 -10.07 -11.52
C ARG A 38 9.85 -9.92 -12.90
N TYR A 39 10.49 -8.78 -13.15
CA TYR A 39 11.29 -8.57 -14.36
C TYR A 39 12.74 -8.97 -14.08
N PRO A 40 13.42 -9.64 -15.02
CA PRO A 40 14.87 -9.79 -14.96
C PRO A 40 15.54 -8.41 -15.07
N HIS A 41 16.74 -8.31 -14.49
CA HIS A 41 17.48 -7.05 -14.40
C HIS A 41 17.65 -6.38 -15.77
N ASN A 42 17.44 -5.06 -15.84
CA ASN A 42 17.55 -4.23 -17.05
C ASN A 42 16.58 -4.58 -18.20
N GLN A 43 15.59 -5.45 -18.00
CA GLN A 43 14.59 -5.74 -19.05
C GLN A 43 13.43 -4.75 -19.09
N MET A 44 13.38 -3.81 -18.13
CA MET A 44 12.34 -2.79 -18.09
C MET A 44 12.64 -1.59 -19.00
N ILE A 45 13.91 -1.33 -19.29
CA ILE A 45 14.32 -0.19 -20.10
C ILE A 45 13.76 -0.36 -21.53
N GLY A 46 13.10 0.68 -22.02
CA GLY A 46 12.44 0.66 -23.33
C GLY A 46 11.04 0.07 -23.32
N LEU A 47 10.54 -0.48 -22.20
CA LEU A 47 9.16 -0.95 -22.12
C LEU A 47 8.19 0.23 -22.04
N GLY A 48 7.17 0.20 -22.88
CA GLY A 48 6.00 1.07 -22.74
C GLY A 48 5.24 0.75 -21.46
N LEU A 49 4.69 1.79 -20.83
CA LEU A 49 3.95 1.70 -19.57
C LEU A 49 2.87 0.60 -19.54
N PRO A 50 2.06 0.36 -20.60
CA PRO A 50 1.06 -0.70 -20.59
C PRO A 50 1.62 -2.11 -20.40
N ARG A 51 2.90 -2.33 -20.70
CA ARG A 51 3.57 -3.62 -20.48
C ARG A 51 3.94 -3.84 -19.02
N ILE A 52 4.02 -2.79 -18.21
CA ILE A 52 4.43 -2.87 -16.79
C ILE A 52 3.19 -3.16 -15.95
N ARG A 53 2.88 -4.45 -15.80
CA ARG A 53 1.62 -4.92 -15.20
C ARG A 53 1.28 -4.26 -13.86
N LEU A 54 2.24 -4.18 -12.92
CA LEU A 54 2.00 -3.60 -11.58
C LEU A 54 1.47 -2.17 -11.63
N LEU A 55 1.88 -1.39 -12.62
CA LEU A 55 1.41 -0.02 -12.82
C LEU A 55 0.14 0.02 -13.68
N ASN A 56 0.04 -0.85 -14.68
CA ASN A 56 -1.09 -0.90 -15.60
C ASN A 56 -2.40 -1.41 -14.96
N GLU A 57 -2.34 -2.11 -13.82
CA GLU A 57 -3.53 -2.50 -13.07
C GLU A 57 -4.34 -1.30 -12.54
N ASN A 58 -3.75 -0.09 -12.49
CA ASN A 58 -4.48 1.14 -12.16
C ASN A 58 -4.33 2.19 -13.27
N PRO A 59 -5.37 2.42 -14.09
CA PRO A 59 -5.34 3.39 -15.20
C PRO A 59 -4.97 4.83 -14.78
N ARG A 60 -5.23 5.21 -13.52
CA ARG A 60 -4.89 6.54 -13.01
C ARG A 60 -3.39 6.81 -13.02
N ILE A 61 -2.55 5.77 -12.96
CA ILE A 61 -1.10 5.89 -13.03
C ILE A 61 -0.68 6.36 -14.43
N GLY A 62 -1.21 5.75 -15.48
CA GLY A 62 -0.96 6.17 -16.87
C GLY A 62 -1.39 7.61 -17.13
N VAL A 63 -2.62 7.94 -16.74
CA VAL A 63 -3.14 9.31 -16.86
C VAL A 63 -2.26 10.33 -16.13
N ALA A 64 -1.78 9.99 -14.93
CA ALA A 64 -0.90 10.87 -14.17
C ALA A 64 0.47 11.06 -14.84
N ILE A 65 1.08 9.99 -15.36
CA ILE A 65 2.35 10.05 -16.08
C ILE A 65 2.21 10.88 -17.35
N GLU A 66 1.20 10.62 -18.17
CA GLU A 66 0.94 11.35 -19.41
C GLU A 66 0.69 12.84 -19.15
N SER A 67 -0.16 13.17 -18.17
CA SER A 67 -0.44 14.55 -17.78
C SER A 67 0.81 15.30 -17.33
N LEU A 68 1.70 14.66 -16.56
CA LEU A 68 2.94 15.29 -16.07
C LEU A 68 4.05 15.37 -17.12
N LEU A 69 4.03 14.49 -18.13
CA LEU A 69 4.91 14.62 -19.29
C LEU A 69 4.48 15.81 -20.18
N GLN A 70 3.17 16.05 -20.32
CA GLN A 70 2.62 17.16 -21.08
C GLN A 70 2.75 18.51 -20.35
N ASP A 71 2.54 18.52 -19.03
CA ASP A 71 2.73 19.69 -18.17
C ASP A 71 3.71 19.38 -17.03
N PRO A 72 5.03 19.59 -17.24
CA PRO A 72 6.05 19.35 -16.22
C PRO A 72 5.99 20.31 -15.02
N ARG A 73 5.07 21.28 -15.01
CA ARG A 73 4.77 22.15 -13.86
C ARG A 73 3.61 21.64 -13.03
N GLY A 74 2.96 20.55 -13.46
CA GLY A 74 1.87 19.92 -12.75
C GLY A 74 2.27 19.47 -11.34
N ALA A 75 1.29 19.53 -10.42
CA ALA A 75 1.53 19.08 -9.05
C ALA A 75 1.83 17.58 -8.99
N LYS A 76 2.61 17.18 -7.98
CA LYS A 76 2.87 15.76 -7.68
C LYS A 76 1.55 15.02 -7.41
N ARG A 77 1.55 13.70 -7.61
CA ARG A 77 0.39 12.84 -7.36
C ARG A 77 0.79 11.71 -6.43
N GLU A 78 -0.10 11.38 -5.49
CA GLU A 78 -0.04 10.16 -4.72
C GLU A 78 -1.23 9.29 -5.11
N ILE A 79 -0.96 8.02 -5.44
CA ILE A 79 -1.98 7.07 -5.87
C ILE A 79 -1.76 5.77 -5.12
N ASP A 80 -2.77 5.37 -4.36
CA ASP A 80 -2.83 4.08 -3.69
C ASP A 80 -3.68 3.10 -4.52
N TRP A 81 -3.24 1.84 -4.61
CA TRP A 81 -4.01 0.78 -5.24
C TRP A 81 -3.68 -0.58 -4.64
N THR A 82 -4.47 -1.57 -5.03
CA THR A 82 -4.28 -2.94 -4.58
C THR A 82 -4.12 -3.84 -5.78
N VAL A 83 -3.06 -4.64 -5.76
CA VAL A 83 -2.73 -5.63 -6.80
C VAL A 83 -3.08 -7.01 -6.25
N SER A 84 -3.91 -7.75 -6.99
CA SER A 84 -4.30 -9.11 -6.65
C SER A 84 -3.37 -10.11 -7.34
N GLU A 85 -2.17 -10.30 -6.82
CA GLU A 85 -1.28 -11.38 -7.26
C GLU A 85 -1.55 -12.64 -6.45
N SER A 86 -2.37 -13.59 -6.94
CA SER A 86 -2.56 -14.87 -6.22
C SER A 86 -1.20 -15.52 -5.88
N PRO A 87 -0.91 -15.85 -4.60
CA PRO A 87 -1.82 -15.94 -3.45
C PRO A 87 -1.84 -14.73 -2.48
N ARG A 88 -1.17 -13.60 -2.79
CA ARG A 88 -1.05 -12.43 -1.91
C ARG A 88 -1.59 -11.15 -2.53
N GLN A 89 -2.53 -10.53 -1.81
CA GLN A 89 -2.93 -9.15 -2.06
C GLN A 89 -1.80 -8.21 -1.64
N ARG A 90 -1.36 -7.31 -2.53
CA ARG A 90 -0.40 -6.25 -2.20
C ARG A 90 -1.06 -4.88 -2.24
N HIS A 91 -0.82 -4.08 -1.22
CA HIS A 91 -1.23 -2.69 -1.16
C HIS A 91 -0.05 -1.81 -1.59
N LEU A 92 -0.16 -1.13 -2.72
CA LEU A 92 0.90 -0.30 -3.29
C LEU A 92 0.51 1.17 -3.21
N SER A 93 1.52 2.02 -3.02
CA SER A 93 1.40 3.48 -3.07
C SER A 93 2.45 4.04 -4.02
N ALA A 94 2.06 4.93 -4.93
CA ALA A 94 2.96 5.57 -5.88
C ALA A 94 2.97 7.08 -5.66
N HIS A 95 4.17 7.62 -5.48
CA HIS A 95 4.45 9.04 -5.60
C HIS A 95 4.96 9.33 -7.01
N ILE A 96 4.20 10.12 -7.77
CA ILE A 96 4.48 10.47 -9.16
C ILE A 96 4.84 11.95 -9.21
N SER A 97 6.05 12.25 -9.68
CA SER A 97 6.58 13.62 -9.73
C SER A 97 7.14 13.93 -11.12
N PRO A 98 6.89 15.13 -11.67
CA PRO A 98 7.55 15.56 -12.90
C PRO A 98 9.03 15.81 -12.61
N LEU A 99 9.84 15.49 -13.61
CA LEU A 99 11.22 15.96 -13.74
C LEU A 99 11.22 16.94 -14.93
N PRO A 100 11.25 18.26 -14.68
CA PRO A 100 11.27 19.25 -15.74
C PRO A 100 12.43 19.03 -16.72
N PRO A 101 12.28 19.45 -17.98
CA PRO A 101 13.36 19.36 -18.95
C PRO A 101 14.58 20.17 -18.48
N SER A 102 15.76 19.69 -18.84
CA SER A 102 17.04 20.36 -18.65
C SER A 102 17.73 20.51 -20.01
N ALA A 103 18.89 21.18 -20.07
CA ALA A 103 19.64 21.33 -21.32
C ALA A 103 19.96 19.98 -22.00
N ASP A 104 20.16 18.93 -21.19
CA ASP A 104 20.63 17.61 -21.66
C ASP A 104 19.54 16.54 -21.68
N ALA A 105 18.33 16.85 -21.22
CA ALA A 105 17.26 15.86 -21.10
C ALA A 105 15.87 16.47 -21.28
N PRO A 106 14.96 15.80 -22.01
CA PRO A 106 13.56 16.22 -22.11
C PRO A 106 12.83 16.02 -20.78
N ALA A 107 11.57 16.47 -20.74
CA ALA A 107 10.70 16.22 -19.60
C ALA A 107 10.55 14.71 -19.33
N ARG A 108 10.61 14.35 -18.05
CA ARG A 108 10.48 12.97 -17.57
C ARG A 108 9.53 12.94 -16.38
N VAL A 109 9.15 11.74 -15.97
CA VAL A 109 8.36 11.51 -14.76
C VAL A 109 9.07 10.47 -13.91
N VAL A 110 9.25 10.77 -12.63
CA VAL A 110 9.73 9.81 -11.64
C VAL A 110 8.54 9.25 -10.89
N ILE A 111 8.50 7.93 -10.78
CA ILE A 111 7.54 7.22 -9.94
C ILE A 111 8.31 6.47 -8.85
N ALA A 112 7.94 6.72 -7.60
CA ALA A 112 8.39 5.96 -6.45
C ALA A 112 7.21 5.14 -5.91
N VAL A 113 7.31 3.82 -6.03
CA VAL A 113 6.33 2.84 -5.57
C VAL A 113 6.79 2.26 -4.25
N ARG A 114 5.89 2.20 -3.28
CA ARG A 114 6.11 1.56 -1.98
C ARG A 114 5.09 0.45 -1.77
N ASP A 115 5.56 -0.70 -1.34
CA ASP A 115 4.69 -1.75 -0.80
C ASP A 115 4.31 -1.38 0.64
N ARG A 116 3.02 -1.09 0.86
CA ARG A 116 2.41 -0.77 2.15
C ARG A 116 1.76 -1.99 2.82
N THR A 117 1.90 -3.17 2.23
CA THR A 117 1.30 -4.40 2.74
C THR A 117 1.82 -4.75 4.15
N PRO A 118 3.14 -4.69 4.43
CA PRO A 118 3.66 -4.97 5.77
C PRO A 118 3.07 -4.03 6.83
N GLU A 119 2.95 -2.74 6.53
CA GLU A 119 2.40 -1.72 7.43
C GLU A 119 0.91 -1.97 7.68
N ILE A 120 0.13 -2.22 6.63
CA ILE A 120 -1.31 -2.50 6.76
C ILE A 120 -1.53 -3.82 7.52
N GLN A 121 -0.71 -4.84 7.29
CA GLN A 121 -0.77 -6.09 8.04
C GLN A 121 -0.39 -5.89 9.51
N ALA A 122 0.66 -5.11 9.79
CA ALA A 122 1.04 -4.78 11.15
C ALA A 122 -0.07 -3.99 11.87
N GLU A 123 -0.66 -2.98 11.22
CA GLU A 123 -1.80 -2.23 11.76
C GLU A 123 -3.02 -3.13 12.02
N ARG A 124 -3.34 -4.04 11.10
CA ARG A 124 -4.42 -5.01 11.29
C ARG A 124 -4.15 -5.96 12.44
N ASN A 125 -2.93 -6.50 12.52
CA ASN A 125 -2.54 -7.39 13.61
C ASN A 125 -2.56 -6.65 14.94
N LEU A 126 -2.03 -5.42 15.02
CA LEU A 126 -2.11 -4.58 16.21
C LEU A 126 -3.55 -4.31 16.63
N LYS A 127 -4.43 -3.96 15.68
CA LYS A 127 -5.86 -3.80 15.95
C LYS A 127 -6.47 -5.11 16.48
N GLN A 128 -6.20 -6.25 15.85
CA GLN A 128 -6.72 -7.55 16.30
C GLN A 128 -6.20 -7.96 17.68
N THR A 129 -4.94 -7.70 17.99
CA THR A 129 -4.36 -7.94 19.32
C THR A 129 -4.93 -6.98 20.36
N MET A 130 -5.23 -5.73 19.99
CA MET A 130 -5.88 -4.77 20.88
C MET A 130 -7.33 -5.11 21.15
N LEU A 131 -8.03 -5.79 20.23
CA LEU A 131 -9.44 -6.19 20.35
C LEU A 131 -9.68 -7.38 21.29
N ASN A 132 -8.64 -8.05 21.77
CA ASN A 132 -8.75 -9.10 22.77
C ASN A 132 -8.02 -8.71 24.05
N ASP A 133 -8.54 -9.11 25.20
CA ASP A 133 -7.85 -8.96 26.47
C ASP A 133 -6.63 -9.89 26.50
N ALA A 134 -5.43 -9.32 26.70
CA ALA A 134 -4.17 -10.05 26.56
C ALA A 134 -3.97 -11.14 27.63
N LEU A 135 -4.65 -11.04 28.77
CA LEU A 135 -4.55 -12.01 29.87
C LEU A 135 -5.50 -13.20 29.67
N THR A 136 -6.69 -12.97 29.12
CA THR A 136 -7.76 -13.97 29.02
C THR A 136 -7.99 -14.49 27.60
N GLY A 137 -7.53 -13.78 26.57
CA GLY A 137 -7.79 -14.08 25.16
C GLY A 137 -9.24 -13.84 24.72
N LEU A 138 -10.10 -13.33 25.62
CA LEU A 138 -11.49 -12.99 25.32
C LEU A 138 -11.60 -11.66 24.57
N PRO A 139 -12.70 -11.39 23.85
CA PRO A 139 -12.99 -10.08 23.30
C PRO A 139 -12.85 -9.00 24.38
N ASN A 140 -12.08 -7.96 24.08
CA ASN A 140 -12.00 -6.80 24.93
C ASN A 140 -13.33 -6.03 24.86
N ARG A 141 -13.43 -4.95 25.65
CA ARG A 141 -14.65 -4.13 25.67
C ARG A 141 -15.01 -3.54 24.31
N VAL A 142 -14.03 -3.22 23.46
CA VAL A 142 -14.27 -2.63 22.13
C VAL A 142 -14.89 -3.68 21.20
N LEU A 143 -14.28 -4.86 21.09
CA LEU A 143 -14.79 -5.95 20.25
C LEU A 143 -16.14 -6.48 20.74
N PHE A 144 -16.36 -6.52 22.05
CA PHE A 144 -17.66 -6.87 22.63
C PHE A 144 -18.76 -5.89 22.18
N ILE A 145 -18.47 -4.58 22.17
CA ILE A 145 -19.45 -3.56 21.72
C ILE A 145 -19.72 -3.70 20.23
N GLU A 146 -18.70 -3.87 19.40
CA GLU A 146 -18.87 -4.05 17.94
C GLU A 146 -19.74 -5.28 17.63
N GLN A 147 -19.48 -6.43 18.27
CA GLN A 147 -20.30 -7.63 18.11
C GLN A 147 -21.74 -7.45 18.62
N LEU A 148 -21.91 -6.67 19.70
CA LEU A 148 -23.22 -6.34 20.24
C LEU A 148 -24.00 -5.46 19.25
N GLU A 149 -23.37 -4.46 18.63
CA GLU A 149 -23.98 -3.59 17.62
C GLU A 149 -24.39 -4.39 16.37
N GLU A 150 -23.51 -5.25 15.85
CA GLU A 150 -23.81 -6.11 14.71
C GLU A 150 -24.98 -7.07 15.00
N ALA A 151 -25.02 -7.62 16.22
CA ALA A 151 -26.13 -8.47 16.67
C ALA A 151 -27.46 -7.71 16.82
N LEU A 152 -27.42 -6.41 17.13
CA LEU A 152 -28.60 -5.54 17.21
C LEU A 152 -29.11 -5.11 15.82
N GLU A 153 -28.22 -4.96 14.84
CA GLU A 153 -28.57 -4.62 13.45
C GLU A 153 -29.10 -5.82 12.65
N GLY A 154 -28.73 -7.04 13.03
CA GLY A 154 -29.23 -8.29 12.44
C GLY A 154 -30.75 -8.43 12.55
N ARG A 155 -31.46 -8.49 11.41
CA ARG A 155 -32.93 -8.64 11.28
C ARG A 155 -33.55 -9.92 11.88
N MET A 156 -32.78 -10.74 12.59
CA MET A 156 -33.29 -11.97 13.20
C MET A 156 -33.86 -11.65 14.58
N LYS A 157 -35.15 -11.96 14.78
CA LYS A 157 -35.92 -11.82 16.03
C LYS A 157 -35.43 -12.73 17.17
N SER A 158 -34.13 -12.79 17.44
CA SER A 158 -33.58 -13.47 18.61
C SER A 158 -33.56 -12.51 19.80
N HIS A 159 -34.04 -12.97 20.95
CA HIS A 159 -33.94 -12.22 22.20
C HIS A 159 -32.48 -12.25 22.65
N LEU A 160 -31.81 -11.10 22.58
CA LEU A 160 -30.44 -10.94 23.07
C LEU A 160 -30.47 -10.59 24.56
N ALA A 161 -29.60 -11.22 25.34
CA ALA A 161 -29.37 -10.88 26.74
C ALA A 161 -27.90 -10.58 26.97
N VAL A 162 -27.61 -9.48 27.67
CA VAL A 162 -26.26 -9.12 28.11
C VAL A 162 -26.16 -9.36 29.61
N ALA A 163 -25.21 -10.18 30.03
CA ALA A 163 -24.91 -10.43 31.43
C ALA A 163 -23.55 -9.82 31.79
N VAL A 164 -23.50 -9.12 32.93
CA VAL A 164 -22.25 -8.61 33.51
C VAL A 164 -21.93 -9.43 34.75
N ILE A 165 -20.79 -10.10 34.73
CA ILE A 165 -20.32 -10.94 35.84
C ILE A 165 -19.09 -10.30 36.43
N ASN A 166 -19.13 -10.00 37.73
CA ASN A 166 -17.97 -9.53 38.48
C ASN A 166 -17.39 -10.67 39.30
N ILE A 167 -16.06 -10.75 39.35
CA ILE A 167 -15.34 -11.71 40.19
C ILE A 167 -15.04 -11.04 41.53
N ASP A 168 -15.72 -11.51 42.58
CA ASP A 168 -15.49 -11.00 43.93
C ASP A 168 -14.08 -11.33 44.42
N ARG A 169 -13.48 -10.38 45.16
CA ARG A 169 -12.15 -10.51 45.79
C ARG A 169 -10.97 -10.70 44.84
N PHE A 170 -11.14 -10.54 43.53
CA PHE A 170 -10.05 -10.65 42.53
C PHE A 170 -8.82 -9.78 42.88
N LYS A 171 -9.06 -8.56 43.38
CA LYS A 171 -8.01 -7.63 43.82
C LYS A 171 -7.08 -8.22 44.89
N ARG A 172 -7.62 -8.99 45.85
CA ARG A 172 -6.82 -9.60 46.92
C ARG A 172 -5.91 -10.72 46.41
N VAL A 173 -6.31 -11.42 45.35
CA VAL A 173 -5.47 -12.46 44.75
C VAL A 173 -4.29 -11.83 44.03
N ASN A 174 -4.52 -10.75 43.27
CA ASN A 174 -3.44 -10.03 42.58
C ASN A 174 -2.48 -9.27 43.49
N GLU A 175 -2.90 -8.84 44.68
CA GLU A 175 -2.02 -8.14 45.65
C GLU A 175 -1.11 -9.08 46.45
N ASN A 176 -1.34 -10.39 46.40
CA ASN A 176 -0.54 -11.43 47.08
C ASN A 176 0.34 -12.25 46.13
N LEU A 177 0.48 -11.81 44.87
CA LEU A 177 1.33 -12.36 43.81
C LEU A 177 2.54 -11.44 43.59
#